data_AF-A0A6N7MM69-F1
#
_entry.id   AF-A0A6N7MM69-F1
#
_cell.length_a   1.000
_cell.length_b   1.000
_cell.length_c   1.000
_cell.angle_alpha   90.00
_cell.angle_beta   90.00
_cell.angle_gamma   90.00
#
_symmetry.space_group_name_H-M   'P 1'
#
loop_
_entity.id
_entity.type
_entity.pdbx_description
1 polymer ?
#
loop_
_entity_poly.entity_id
_entity_poly.type
_entity_poly.pdbx_seq_one_letter_code
_entity_poly.pdbx_strand_id
1 'polypeptide(L)'
;MKRNNFVKTGILILSISVIPLQPLLAQEDKNEYKESCTSIMVGKDASTDGSVMTSHTCDAYYRTWLEFVPAKENEPGTKHPIYWGTVHTHTAWSREKLELKGEIPEADKTFAYLNTAYPCLNEKQLAIGETTFGGRRELRNKESLFLIEELERIALQRCTTARHAIKLIGELIKEYGYADGGECITIADPHEVWQMEILGEGPDKIGGVWAAQRIPDDHVGIAANICRIGEIDLKDPGNFMASENVFKVAKKMKYWMV
;
A
#
# COMPACT_ATOMS: atom_id res chain seq x y z
N MET A 1 91.67 -16.43 -30.04
CA MET A 1 92.24 -15.84 -28.80
C MET A 1 91.09 -15.38 -27.92
N LYS A 2 91.20 -15.62 -26.62
CA LYS A 2 90.08 -15.67 -25.66
C LYS A 2 89.23 -14.40 -25.59
N ARG A 3 87.90 -14.60 -25.56
CA ARG A 3 86.86 -13.68 -25.09
C ARG A 3 87.18 -13.21 -23.67
N ASN A 4 87.13 -11.91 -23.44
CA ASN A 4 86.81 -11.31 -22.16
C ASN A 4 86.25 -9.92 -22.45
N ASN A 5 84.93 -9.77 -22.34
CA ASN A 5 84.31 -8.48 -22.11
C ASN A 5 83.11 -8.72 -21.19
N PHE A 6 83.33 -8.31 -19.93
CA PHE A 6 82.34 -8.14 -18.89
C PHE A 6 81.18 -7.28 -19.41
N VAL A 7 80.00 -7.87 -19.53
CA VAL A 7 78.75 -7.10 -19.58
C VAL A 7 78.01 -7.42 -18.29
N LYS A 8 77.84 -6.38 -17.47
CA LYS A 8 77.11 -6.43 -16.21
C LYS A 8 75.66 -6.81 -16.49
N THR A 9 75.28 -8.04 -16.18
CA THR A 9 73.87 -8.46 -16.12
C THR A 9 73.22 -7.77 -14.92
N GLY A 10 72.61 -6.62 -15.13
CA GLY A 10 71.72 -6.01 -14.14
C GLY A 10 70.49 -6.89 -13.98
N ILE A 11 70.33 -7.52 -12.83
CA ILE A 11 69.11 -8.23 -12.45
C ILE A 11 68.06 -7.14 -12.18
N LEU A 12 67.15 -6.94 -13.14
CA LEU A 12 65.95 -6.15 -12.93
C LEU A 12 64.99 -7.00 -12.09
N ILE A 13 64.96 -6.77 -10.78
CA ILE A 13 63.96 -7.36 -9.89
C ILE A 13 62.64 -6.65 -10.20
N LEU A 14 61.79 -7.27 -11.03
CA LEU A 14 60.39 -6.86 -11.15
C LEU A 14 59.70 -7.18 -9.83
N SER A 15 59.50 -6.17 -9.00
CA SER A 15 58.58 -6.26 -7.86
C SER A 15 57.16 -6.34 -8.41
N ILE A 16 56.66 -7.57 -8.59
CA ILE A 16 55.23 -7.81 -8.83
C ILE A 16 54.51 -7.36 -7.55
N SER A 17 53.99 -6.15 -7.60
CA SER A 17 53.13 -5.62 -6.56
C SER A 17 51.81 -6.36 -6.71
N VAL A 18 51.62 -7.42 -5.93
CA VAL A 18 50.32 -8.07 -5.79
C VAL A 18 49.43 -7.06 -5.08
N ILE A 19 48.74 -6.21 -5.85
CA ILE A 19 47.65 -5.41 -5.31
C ILE A 19 46.60 -6.44 -4.89
N PRO A 20 46.29 -6.58 -3.59
CA PRO A 20 45.18 -7.43 -3.20
C PRO A 20 43.95 -6.83 -3.87
N LEU A 21 43.37 -7.58 -4.81
CA LEU A 21 42.05 -7.30 -5.33
C LEU A 21 41.12 -7.46 -4.13
N GLN A 22 40.88 -6.36 -3.39
CA GLN A 22 39.78 -6.36 -2.45
C GLN A 22 38.56 -6.64 -3.31
N PRO A 23 37.82 -7.74 -3.07
CA PRO A 23 36.51 -7.84 -3.68
C PRO A 23 35.80 -6.56 -3.29
N LEU A 24 35.35 -5.79 -4.28
CA LEU A 24 34.32 -4.80 -4.07
C LEU A 24 33.12 -5.62 -3.62
N LEU A 25 33.08 -5.96 -2.33
CA LEU A 25 31.89 -6.50 -1.71
C LEU A 25 30.89 -5.38 -1.91
N ALA A 26 30.00 -5.57 -2.89
CA ALA A 26 28.78 -4.81 -2.97
C ALA A 26 28.27 -4.73 -1.54
N GLN A 27 27.97 -3.50 -1.09
CA GLN A 27 27.48 -3.24 0.24
C GLN A 27 26.46 -4.31 0.58
N GLU A 28 26.71 -5.05 1.67
CA GLU A 28 25.78 -6.05 2.16
C GLU A 28 24.47 -5.31 2.40
N ASP A 29 23.49 -5.51 1.51
CA ASP A 29 22.16 -4.93 1.66
C ASP A 29 21.51 -5.70 2.80
N LYS A 30 21.70 -5.20 4.02
CA LYS A 30 21.19 -5.81 5.25
C LYS A 30 19.66 -5.82 5.31
N ASN A 31 18.97 -5.29 4.29
CA ASN A 31 17.52 -5.29 4.19
C ASN A 31 16.87 -4.79 5.49
N GLU A 32 17.44 -3.71 6.05
CA GLU A 32 16.98 -3.07 7.29
C GLU A 32 15.72 -2.22 7.06
N TYR A 33 15.36 -1.95 5.79
CA TYR A 33 14.19 -1.17 5.38
C TYR A 33 13.38 -2.00 4.40
N LYS A 34 12.53 -2.91 4.92
CA LYS A 34 11.83 -3.85 4.05
C LYS A 34 10.82 -3.17 3.13
N GLU A 35 10.14 -2.11 3.59
CA GLU A 35 9.17 -1.31 2.83
C GLU A 35 9.14 0.10 3.46
N SER A 36 9.06 1.18 2.66
CA SER A 36 9.12 2.58 3.16
C SER A 36 8.21 3.57 2.41
N CYS A 37 7.03 3.09 1.99
CA CYS A 37 6.10 3.87 1.21
C CYS A 37 5.68 5.20 1.88
N THR A 38 5.60 6.27 1.09
CA THR A 38 5.14 7.58 1.55
C THR A 38 4.00 8.08 0.67
N SER A 39 2.92 8.53 1.30
CA SER A 39 1.78 9.16 0.66
C SER A 39 1.67 10.64 1.04
N ILE A 40 1.43 11.49 0.05
CA ILE A 40 1.24 12.94 0.22
C ILE A 40 -0.15 13.30 -0.31
N MET A 41 -0.91 14.03 0.50
CA MET A 41 -2.26 14.48 0.19
C MET A 41 -2.29 16.00 0.15
N VAL A 42 -2.99 16.58 -0.82
CA VAL A 42 -3.09 18.04 -0.97
C VAL A 42 -4.56 18.41 -1.07
N GLY A 43 -5.03 19.24 -0.13
CA GLY A 43 -6.36 19.83 -0.19
C GLY A 43 -6.46 20.85 -1.34
N LYS A 44 -7.68 21.09 -1.83
CA LYS A 44 -7.91 21.91 -3.02
C LYS A 44 -7.44 23.37 -2.88
N ASP A 45 -7.49 23.94 -1.67
CA ASP A 45 -7.06 25.31 -1.40
C ASP A 45 -5.56 25.38 -1.05
N ALA A 46 -4.90 24.23 -0.87
CA ALA A 46 -3.45 24.12 -0.69
C ALA A 46 -2.70 23.97 -2.02
N SER A 47 -3.37 23.54 -3.10
CA SER A 47 -2.80 23.46 -4.44
C SER A 47 -2.86 24.80 -5.16
N THR A 48 -1.99 24.99 -6.15
CA THR A 48 -1.94 26.26 -6.91
C THR A 48 -3.05 26.40 -7.95
N ASP A 49 -3.77 25.32 -8.24
CA ASP A 49 -4.75 25.23 -9.34
C ASP A 49 -6.14 24.73 -8.89
N GLY A 50 -6.36 24.54 -7.59
CA GLY A 50 -7.64 24.04 -7.07
C GLY A 50 -7.81 22.53 -7.16
N SER A 51 -6.79 21.80 -7.61
CA SER A 51 -6.84 20.33 -7.66
C SER A 51 -6.70 19.70 -6.27
N VAL A 52 -7.38 18.58 -6.08
CA VAL A 52 -7.18 17.68 -4.95
C VAL A 52 -6.21 16.59 -5.37
N MET A 53 -5.22 16.29 -4.53
CA MET A 53 -4.19 15.29 -4.87
C MET A 53 -4.05 14.24 -3.78
N THR A 54 -3.76 13.01 -4.24
CA THR A 54 -3.09 11.99 -3.45
C THR A 54 -1.91 11.43 -4.24
N SER A 55 -0.90 10.90 -3.55
CA SER A 55 0.28 10.28 -4.14
C SER A 55 0.69 9.04 -3.34
N HIS A 56 1.51 8.19 -3.93
CA HIS A 56 2.08 7.01 -3.28
C HIS A 56 3.46 6.72 -3.88
N THR A 57 4.53 6.77 -3.07
CA THR A 57 5.83 6.16 -3.43
C THR A 57 5.82 4.70 -3.00
N CYS A 58 5.96 3.80 -3.98
CA CYS A 58 5.90 2.37 -3.71
C CYS A 58 7.32 1.80 -3.54
N ASP A 59 7.75 1.71 -2.28
CA ASP A 59 9.12 1.33 -1.92
C ASP A 59 9.16 -0.15 -1.55
N ALA A 60 8.90 -1.04 -2.51
CA ALA A 60 8.72 -2.47 -2.27
C ALA A 60 9.04 -3.35 -3.49
N TYR A 61 9.06 -4.68 -3.28
CA TYR A 61 9.26 -5.69 -4.33
C TYR A 61 7.93 -6.10 -5.00
N TYR A 62 7.31 -5.16 -5.69
CA TYR A 62 6.07 -5.37 -6.44
C TYR A 62 6.27 -5.22 -7.95
N ARG A 63 5.27 -5.67 -8.71
CA ARG A 63 5.23 -5.44 -10.16
C ARG A 63 5.19 -3.95 -10.50
N THR A 64 5.72 -3.57 -11.66
CA THR A 64 5.86 -2.15 -12.07
C THR A 64 5.11 -1.78 -13.35
N TRP A 65 4.48 -2.73 -14.03
CA TRP A 65 3.67 -2.42 -15.21
C TRP A 65 2.29 -1.89 -14.82
N LEU A 66 1.74 -1.09 -15.72
CA LEU A 66 0.42 -0.49 -15.63
C LEU A 66 -0.58 -1.31 -16.44
N GLU A 67 -1.80 -1.43 -15.95
CA GLU A 67 -2.91 -2.06 -16.67
C GLU A 67 -4.14 -1.16 -16.60
N PHE A 68 -4.74 -0.86 -17.75
CA PHE A 68 -6.06 -0.24 -17.81
C PHE A 68 -7.12 -1.33 -17.83
N VAL A 69 -7.84 -1.47 -16.72
CA VAL A 69 -8.92 -2.45 -16.61
C VAL A 69 -10.21 -1.77 -17.07
N PRO A 70 -10.88 -2.28 -18.13
CA PRO A 70 -12.09 -1.66 -18.64
C PRO A 70 -13.28 -1.87 -17.69
N ALA A 71 -14.24 -0.95 -17.76
CA ALA A 71 -15.55 -1.08 -17.14
C ALA A 71 -16.26 -2.34 -17.66
N LYS A 72 -17.09 -2.96 -16.81
CA LYS A 72 -17.83 -4.18 -17.15
C LYS A 72 -19.27 -4.11 -16.69
N GLU A 73 -20.14 -4.80 -17.40
CA GLU A 73 -21.47 -5.19 -16.92
C GLU A 73 -21.42 -6.69 -16.60
N ASN A 74 -21.99 -7.08 -15.46
CA ASN A 74 -21.96 -8.45 -14.97
C ASN A 74 -23.37 -9.04 -14.92
N GLU A 75 -23.46 -10.35 -15.14
CA GLU A 75 -24.73 -11.07 -15.03
C GLU A 75 -25.19 -11.15 -13.56
N PRO A 76 -26.50 -11.10 -13.28
CA PRO A 76 -27.02 -11.23 -11.92
C PRO A 76 -26.49 -12.49 -11.20
N GLY A 77 -26.00 -12.30 -9.97
CA GLY A 77 -25.46 -13.39 -9.16
C GLY A 77 -23.99 -13.73 -9.43
N THR A 78 -23.32 -12.99 -10.33
CA THR A 78 -21.87 -13.10 -10.53
C THR A 78 -21.13 -12.89 -9.20
N LYS A 79 -20.03 -13.63 -9.04
CA LYS A 79 -19.15 -13.57 -7.87
C LYS A 79 -17.83 -12.94 -8.26
N HIS A 80 -17.31 -12.08 -7.38
CA HIS A 80 -16.00 -11.47 -7.51
C HIS A 80 -14.99 -12.30 -6.71
N PRO A 81 -13.99 -12.91 -7.36
CA PRO A 81 -12.97 -13.68 -6.65
C PRO A 81 -11.98 -12.75 -5.95
N ILE A 82 -11.63 -13.06 -4.70
CA ILE A 82 -10.62 -12.36 -3.93
C ILE A 82 -9.32 -13.14 -3.95
N TYR A 83 -8.26 -12.49 -4.42
CA TYR A 83 -6.94 -13.09 -4.49
C TYR A 83 -5.94 -12.39 -3.57
N TRP A 84 -5.06 -13.17 -2.95
CA TRP A 84 -3.84 -12.64 -2.35
C TRP A 84 -2.69 -12.70 -3.36
N GLY A 85 -1.77 -11.75 -3.25
CA GLY A 85 -0.52 -11.74 -4.03
C GLY A 85 -0.64 -11.08 -5.41
N THR A 86 -1.70 -10.29 -5.65
CA THR A 86 -1.94 -9.64 -6.96
C THR A 86 -0.85 -8.62 -7.35
N VAL A 87 -0.04 -8.18 -6.39
CA VAL A 87 1.11 -7.28 -6.57
C VAL A 87 2.43 -8.00 -6.88
N HIS A 88 2.50 -9.34 -6.75
CA HIS A 88 3.76 -10.12 -6.81
C HIS A 88 3.95 -10.99 -8.06
N THR A 89 3.09 -10.84 -9.06
CA THR A 89 3.20 -11.51 -10.36
C THR A 89 4.46 -11.06 -11.10
N HIS A 90 5.03 -11.88 -12.00
CA HIS A 90 6.21 -11.52 -12.82
C HIS A 90 5.87 -10.86 -14.17
N THR A 91 4.68 -11.13 -14.72
CA THR A 91 4.17 -10.48 -15.94
C THR A 91 2.68 -10.16 -15.82
N ALA A 92 2.16 -9.28 -16.68
CA ALA A 92 0.75 -8.86 -16.68
C ALA A 92 -0.25 -10.01 -16.84
N TRP A 93 0.18 -11.13 -17.43
CA TRP A 93 -0.65 -12.31 -17.69
C TRP A 93 -0.39 -13.43 -16.69
N SER A 94 0.62 -13.26 -15.84
CA SER A 94 1.03 -14.31 -14.90
C SER A 94 -0.01 -14.45 -13.81
N ARG A 95 -0.35 -15.70 -13.50
CA ARG A 95 -1.17 -16.04 -12.34
C ARG A 95 -0.35 -16.68 -11.21
N GLU A 96 0.97 -16.60 -11.29
CA GLU A 96 1.83 -17.14 -10.24
C GLU A 96 1.65 -16.38 -8.92
N LYS A 97 1.77 -17.08 -7.79
CA LYS A 97 1.59 -16.54 -6.43
C LYS A 97 0.19 -16.00 -6.09
N LEU A 98 -0.75 -15.98 -7.04
CA LEU A 98 -2.14 -15.69 -6.74
C LEU A 98 -2.76 -16.85 -5.96
N GLU A 99 -3.25 -16.56 -4.77
CA GLU A 99 -4.00 -17.50 -3.95
C GLU A 99 -5.47 -17.05 -3.90
N LEU A 100 -6.40 -17.89 -4.37
CA LEU A 100 -7.83 -17.61 -4.22
C LEU A 100 -8.22 -17.80 -2.76
N LYS A 101 -8.71 -16.74 -2.12
CA LYS A 101 -9.10 -16.77 -0.69
C LYS A 101 -10.59 -16.89 -0.46
N GLY A 102 -11.39 -16.46 -1.44
CA GLY A 102 -12.83 -16.54 -1.37
C GLY A 102 -13.47 -15.70 -2.45
N GLU A 103 -14.78 -15.47 -2.31
CA GLU A 103 -15.57 -14.75 -3.28
C GLU A 103 -16.61 -13.90 -2.56
N ILE A 104 -16.90 -12.72 -3.12
CA ILE A 104 -17.99 -11.84 -2.66
C ILE A 104 -19.01 -11.64 -3.79
N PRO A 105 -20.23 -11.14 -3.52
CA PRO A 105 -21.12 -10.68 -4.59
C PRO A 105 -20.43 -9.64 -5.49
N GLU A 106 -20.53 -9.81 -6.81
CA GLU A 106 -20.06 -8.83 -7.78
C GLU A 106 -21.10 -7.72 -7.98
N ALA A 107 -20.65 -6.52 -8.32
CA ALA A 107 -21.53 -5.42 -8.69
C ALA A 107 -22.04 -5.59 -10.14
N ASP A 108 -23.30 -5.21 -10.39
CA ASP A 108 -23.90 -5.30 -11.73
C ASP A 108 -23.11 -4.52 -12.78
N LYS A 109 -22.48 -3.41 -12.38
CA LYS A 109 -21.58 -2.62 -13.22
C LYS A 109 -20.34 -2.21 -12.44
N THR A 110 -19.18 -2.25 -13.10
CA THR A 110 -17.91 -1.77 -12.56
C THR A 110 -17.33 -0.67 -13.43
N PHE A 111 -16.62 0.25 -12.80
CA PHE A 111 -15.90 1.33 -13.48
C PHE A 111 -14.56 0.87 -14.04
N ALA A 112 -14.12 1.51 -15.11
CA ALA A 112 -12.75 1.38 -15.60
C ALA A 112 -11.77 1.99 -14.61
N TYR A 113 -10.60 1.37 -14.43
CA TYR A 113 -9.58 1.86 -13.52
C TYR A 113 -8.16 1.52 -13.97
N LEU A 114 -7.19 2.28 -13.45
CA LEU A 114 -5.77 2.12 -13.64
C LEU A 114 -5.18 1.29 -12.51
N ASN A 115 -4.52 0.20 -12.87
CA ASN A 115 -3.99 -0.81 -11.96
C ASN A 115 -2.45 -0.80 -11.96
N THR A 116 -1.83 -0.26 -10.89
CA THR A 116 -0.39 0.01 -10.80
C THR A 116 0.31 -0.81 -9.72
N ALA A 117 0.04 -2.12 -9.66
CA ALA A 117 0.20 -2.98 -8.48
C ALA A 117 -0.91 -2.72 -7.47
N TYR A 118 -0.80 -1.62 -6.73
CA TYR A 118 -1.90 -1.00 -6.01
C TYR A 118 -2.74 -0.18 -6.99
N PRO A 119 -4.01 -0.53 -7.23
CA PRO A 119 -4.89 0.25 -8.10
C PRO A 119 -5.06 1.69 -7.61
N CYS A 120 -4.93 2.69 -8.49
CA CYS A 120 -4.73 4.07 -8.03
C CYS A 120 -5.71 5.12 -8.57
N LEU A 121 -6.47 4.85 -9.64
CA LEU A 121 -7.39 5.84 -10.23
C LEU A 121 -8.50 5.18 -11.05
N ASN A 122 -9.73 5.67 -10.96
CA ASN A 122 -10.83 5.24 -11.84
C ASN A 122 -11.33 6.34 -12.78
N GLU A 123 -12.19 5.95 -13.74
CA GLU A 123 -12.82 6.88 -14.71
C GLU A 123 -13.76 7.92 -14.06
N LYS A 124 -14.03 7.81 -12.76
CA LYS A 124 -14.86 8.74 -11.99
C LYS A 124 -14.01 9.73 -11.18
N GLN A 125 -12.70 9.78 -11.44
CA GLN A 125 -11.74 10.64 -10.77
C GLN A 125 -11.59 10.34 -9.26
N LEU A 126 -11.92 9.12 -8.84
CA LEU A 126 -11.55 8.61 -7.53
C LEU A 126 -10.13 8.07 -7.61
N ALA A 127 -9.23 8.60 -6.80
CA ALA A 127 -7.84 8.21 -6.71
C ALA A 127 -7.51 7.61 -5.34
N ILE A 128 -6.60 6.64 -5.30
CA ILE A 128 -6.15 5.98 -4.08
C ILE A 128 -4.62 5.89 -4.07
N GLY A 129 -4.01 6.26 -2.95
CA GLY A 129 -2.63 5.96 -2.58
C GLY A 129 -2.58 5.15 -1.28
N GLU A 130 -1.41 4.66 -0.90
CA GLU A 130 -1.25 3.70 0.22
C GLU A 130 0.09 3.89 0.95
N THR A 131 0.11 3.54 2.24
CA THR A 131 1.32 3.34 3.05
C THR A 131 1.06 2.40 4.24
N THR A 132 2.00 1.48 4.46
CA THR A 132 1.90 0.46 5.51
C THR A 132 2.51 0.89 6.83
N PHE A 133 1.73 0.97 7.90
CA PHE A 133 2.27 1.19 9.26
C PHE A 133 2.42 -0.11 10.07
N GLY A 134 1.96 -1.24 9.54
CA GLY A 134 2.15 -2.59 10.08
C GLY A 134 1.30 -2.91 11.32
N GLY A 135 1.12 -1.96 12.23
CA GLY A 135 0.28 -2.05 13.41
C GLY A 135 0.71 -3.11 14.43
N ARG A 136 -0.15 -3.36 15.41
CA ARG A 136 0.04 -4.42 16.41
C ARG A 136 -0.30 -5.78 15.80
N ARG A 137 0.58 -6.77 15.99
CA ARG A 137 0.43 -8.11 15.38
C ARG A 137 -0.80 -8.87 15.90
N GLU A 138 -1.22 -8.55 17.12
CA GLU A 138 -2.40 -9.10 17.79
C GLU A 138 -3.73 -8.69 17.14
N LEU A 139 -3.72 -7.67 16.29
CA LEU A 139 -4.89 -7.23 15.52
C LEU A 139 -5.05 -7.99 14.20
N ARG A 140 -4.07 -8.79 13.78
CA ARG A 140 -4.12 -9.51 12.50
C ARG A 140 -4.98 -10.77 12.59
N ASN A 141 -5.69 -11.09 11.51
CA ASN A 141 -6.47 -12.30 11.41
C ASN A 141 -6.30 -12.96 10.02
N LYS A 142 -5.59 -14.09 9.96
CA LYS A 142 -5.28 -14.78 8.69
C LYS A 142 -6.49 -15.48 8.05
N GLU A 143 -7.56 -15.68 8.81
CA GLU A 143 -8.81 -16.25 8.30
C GLU A 143 -9.70 -15.19 7.64
N SER A 144 -9.32 -13.92 7.72
CA SER A 144 -10.01 -12.83 7.03
C SER A 144 -9.71 -12.82 5.54
N LEU A 145 -10.63 -12.24 4.77
CA LEU A 145 -10.60 -12.34 3.32
C LEU A 145 -9.66 -11.32 2.66
N PHE A 146 -9.69 -10.07 3.11
CA PHE A 146 -9.08 -8.95 2.38
C PHE A 146 -7.65 -8.63 2.79
N LEU A 147 -6.78 -8.45 1.78
CA LEU A 147 -5.60 -7.58 1.84
C LEU A 147 -5.94 -6.22 1.21
N ILE A 148 -5.08 -5.23 1.41
CA ILE A 148 -5.41 -3.85 1.05
C ILE A 148 -5.59 -3.65 -0.45
N GLU A 149 -4.79 -4.31 -1.28
CA GLU A 149 -4.82 -4.13 -2.74
C GLU A 149 -6.15 -4.56 -3.37
N GLU A 150 -6.86 -5.52 -2.75
CA GLU A 150 -8.19 -5.95 -3.21
C GLU A 150 -9.29 -4.99 -2.74
N LEU A 151 -9.15 -4.38 -1.56
CA LEU A 151 -10.08 -3.34 -1.10
C LEU A 151 -10.00 -2.11 -1.98
N GLU A 152 -8.81 -1.68 -2.36
CA GLU A 152 -8.59 -0.58 -3.32
C GLU A 152 -9.19 -0.90 -4.68
N ARG A 153 -8.95 -2.11 -5.19
CA ARG A 153 -9.52 -2.59 -6.46
C ARG A 153 -11.04 -2.47 -6.46
N ILE A 154 -11.69 -3.01 -5.44
CA ILE A 154 -13.16 -3.03 -5.34
C ILE A 154 -13.71 -1.62 -5.15
N ALA A 155 -13.04 -0.78 -4.34
CA ALA A 155 -13.42 0.62 -4.18
C ALA A 155 -13.39 1.37 -5.53
N LEU A 156 -12.30 1.23 -6.29
CA LEU A 156 -12.19 1.87 -7.61
C LEU A 156 -13.17 1.31 -8.64
N GLN A 157 -13.54 0.03 -8.54
CA GLN A 157 -14.55 -0.56 -9.40
C GLN A 157 -15.97 -0.08 -9.09
N ARG A 158 -16.28 0.32 -7.84
CA ARG A 158 -17.66 0.49 -7.38
C ARG A 158 -18.00 1.89 -6.85
N CYS A 159 -17.01 2.76 -6.64
CA CYS A 159 -17.21 4.06 -6.02
C CYS A 159 -16.86 5.25 -6.92
N THR A 160 -17.52 6.38 -6.66
CA THR A 160 -17.36 7.65 -7.38
C THR A 160 -16.83 8.79 -6.48
N THR A 161 -16.83 8.60 -5.17
CA THR A 161 -16.44 9.61 -4.18
C THR A 161 -15.61 8.97 -3.07
N ALA A 162 -14.76 9.77 -2.42
CA ALA A 162 -13.88 9.32 -1.36
C ALA A 162 -14.67 8.74 -0.18
N ARG A 163 -15.75 9.41 0.24
CA ARG A 163 -16.61 8.93 1.34
C ARG A 163 -17.35 7.64 1.00
N HIS A 164 -17.75 7.45 -0.25
CA HIS A 164 -18.36 6.18 -0.67
C HIS A 164 -17.34 5.05 -0.59
N ALA A 165 -16.12 5.27 -1.07
CA ALA A 165 -15.03 4.29 -0.96
C ALA A 165 -14.74 3.91 0.50
N ILE A 166 -14.60 4.89 1.40
CA ILE A 166 -14.38 4.65 2.84
C ILE A 166 -15.49 3.77 3.43
N LYS A 167 -16.76 4.08 3.13
CA LYS A 167 -17.91 3.31 3.63
C LYS A 167 -17.90 1.88 3.08
N LEU A 168 -17.71 1.71 1.79
CA LEU A 168 -17.66 0.41 1.15
C LEU A 168 -16.54 -0.45 1.73
N ILE A 169 -15.33 0.09 1.86
CA ILE A 169 -14.19 -0.61 2.48
C ILE A 169 -14.54 -1.02 3.91
N GLY A 170 -15.13 -0.11 4.69
CA GLY A 170 -15.58 -0.37 6.05
C GLY A 170 -16.64 -1.48 6.15
N GLU A 171 -17.57 -1.54 5.20
CA GLU A 171 -18.59 -2.60 5.10
C GLU A 171 -17.96 -3.95 4.74
N LEU A 172 -17.08 -3.97 3.74
CA LEU A 172 -16.39 -5.17 3.28
C LEU A 172 -15.55 -5.81 4.39
N ILE A 173 -14.76 -5.02 5.11
CA ILE A 173 -13.94 -5.58 6.20
C ILE A 173 -14.76 -5.92 7.45
N LYS A 174 -15.90 -5.29 7.66
CA LYS A 174 -16.84 -5.68 8.73
C LYS A 174 -17.45 -7.05 8.45
N GLU A 175 -17.78 -7.34 7.20
CA GLU A 175 -18.44 -8.60 6.80
C GLU A 175 -17.45 -9.75 6.58
N TYR A 176 -16.37 -9.49 5.83
CA TYR A 176 -15.44 -10.54 5.36
C TYR A 176 -14.06 -10.48 6.04
N GLY A 177 -13.81 -9.47 6.87
CA GLY A 177 -12.59 -9.31 7.64
C GLY A 177 -11.41 -8.72 6.86
N TYR A 178 -10.44 -8.25 7.63
CA TYR A 178 -9.18 -7.72 7.12
C TYR A 178 -7.98 -8.50 7.67
N ALA A 179 -7.14 -9.00 6.76
CA ALA A 179 -6.09 -9.98 7.09
C ALA A 179 -4.68 -9.38 7.20
N ASP A 180 -4.49 -8.16 6.69
CA ASP A 180 -3.17 -7.57 6.51
C ASP A 180 -2.56 -7.01 7.81
N GLY A 181 -1.37 -6.42 7.68
CA GLY A 181 -0.86 -5.42 8.62
C GLY A 181 -1.77 -4.19 8.73
N GLY A 182 -1.38 -3.26 9.60
CA GLY A 182 -2.02 -1.95 9.63
C GLY A 182 -1.64 -1.14 8.40
N GLU A 183 -2.65 -0.75 7.62
CA GLU A 183 -2.47 0.00 6.38
C GLU A 183 -3.14 1.35 6.45
N CYS A 184 -2.54 2.33 5.80
CA CYS A 184 -3.11 3.66 5.61
C CYS A 184 -3.34 3.89 4.12
N ILE A 185 -4.59 4.01 3.71
CA ILE A 185 -4.94 4.43 2.34
C ILE A 185 -5.36 5.88 2.33
N THR A 186 -4.98 6.56 1.26
CA THR A 186 -5.27 7.97 1.01
C THR A 186 -6.22 8.06 -0.17
N ILE A 187 -7.40 8.61 0.03
CA ILE A 187 -8.50 8.52 -0.93
C ILE A 187 -8.91 9.94 -1.32
N ALA A 188 -8.76 10.27 -2.60
CA ALA A 188 -9.05 11.58 -3.16
C ALA A 188 -10.15 11.50 -4.23
N ASP A 189 -11.02 12.50 -4.25
CA ASP A 189 -11.92 12.79 -5.36
C ASP A 189 -11.81 14.28 -5.73
N PRO A 190 -12.55 14.81 -6.73
CA PRO A 190 -12.44 16.22 -7.13
C PRO A 190 -12.77 17.26 -6.04
N HIS A 191 -13.26 16.85 -4.87
CA HIS A 191 -13.75 17.75 -3.83
C HIS A 191 -13.01 17.61 -2.49
N GLU A 192 -12.50 16.42 -2.17
CA GLU A 192 -11.88 16.15 -0.88
C GLU A 192 -10.85 15.02 -0.93
N VAL A 193 -9.91 15.05 0.01
CA VAL A 193 -8.94 13.97 0.25
C VAL A 193 -8.95 13.53 1.70
N TRP A 194 -8.86 12.22 1.89
CA TRP A 194 -9.00 11.53 3.16
C TRP A 194 -7.80 10.63 3.42
N GLN A 195 -7.40 10.55 4.67
CA GLN A 195 -6.51 9.51 5.17
C GLN A 195 -7.36 8.49 5.94
N MET A 196 -7.28 7.22 5.59
CA MET A 196 -8.00 6.12 6.26
C MET A 196 -7.00 5.07 6.73
N GLU A 197 -7.01 4.79 8.03
CA GLU A 197 -6.18 3.77 8.67
C GLU A 197 -7.01 2.54 9.02
N ILE A 198 -6.53 1.36 8.64
CA ILE A 198 -7.27 0.10 8.66
C ILE A 198 -6.44 -0.96 9.39
N LEU A 199 -7.10 -1.70 10.27
CA LEU A 199 -6.54 -2.79 11.07
C LEU A 199 -7.56 -3.93 11.16
N GLY A 200 -7.10 -5.15 11.45
CA GLY A 200 -8.00 -6.25 11.79
C GLY A 200 -8.57 -6.12 13.22
N GLU A 201 -9.56 -6.94 13.56
CA GLU A 201 -10.15 -6.99 14.91
C GLU A 201 -9.47 -8.03 15.84
N GLY A 202 -8.35 -8.61 15.39
CA GLY A 202 -7.62 -9.69 16.06
C GLY A 202 -8.07 -11.09 15.66
N PRO A 203 -7.35 -12.13 16.10
CA PRO A 203 -7.49 -13.49 15.58
C PRO A 203 -8.83 -14.15 15.91
N ASP A 204 -9.51 -13.70 16.98
CA ASP A 204 -10.74 -14.33 17.47
C ASP A 204 -12.00 -13.91 16.72
N LYS A 205 -11.90 -12.97 15.76
CA LYS A 205 -13.07 -12.42 15.07
C LYS A 205 -12.74 -12.00 13.65
N ILE A 206 -13.57 -12.46 12.71
CA ILE A 206 -13.62 -11.91 11.35
C ILE A 206 -14.20 -10.51 11.44
N GLY A 207 -13.41 -9.52 11.04
CA GLY A 207 -13.78 -8.12 11.11
C GLY A 207 -12.58 -7.21 10.86
N GLY A 208 -12.86 -5.92 10.83
CA GLY A 208 -11.87 -4.85 10.77
C GLY A 208 -12.23 -3.70 11.69
N VAL A 209 -11.24 -2.88 11.99
CA VAL A 209 -11.37 -1.62 12.69
C VAL A 209 -10.67 -0.55 11.88
N TRP A 210 -11.31 0.60 11.72
CA TRP A 210 -10.76 1.67 10.92
C TRP A 210 -11.20 3.04 11.42
N ALA A 211 -10.39 4.04 11.11
CA ALA A 211 -10.70 5.44 11.27
C ALA A 211 -10.22 6.20 10.03
N ALA A 212 -10.92 7.27 9.67
CA ALA A 212 -10.56 8.13 8.56
C ALA A 212 -10.73 9.59 8.96
N GLN A 213 -9.80 10.43 8.51
CA GLN A 213 -9.80 11.87 8.72
C GLN A 213 -9.65 12.59 7.38
N ARG A 214 -10.47 13.61 7.18
CA ARG A 214 -10.37 14.52 6.05
C ARG A 214 -9.14 15.42 6.21
N ILE A 215 -8.37 15.60 5.15
CA ILE A 215 -7.38 16.67 5.12
C ILE A 215 -8.13 17.99 4.84
N PRO A 216 -7.97 19.04 5.66
CA PRO A 216 -8.59 20.33 5.38
C PRO A 216 -8.21 20.87 4.01
N ASP A 217 -9.08 21.69 3.42
CA ASP A 217 -8.91 22.16 2.04
C ASP A 217 -7.59 22.93 1.85
N ASP A 218 -7.15 23.67 2.86
CA ASP A 218 -5.94 24.51 2.86
C ASP A 218 -4.70 23.79 3.46
N HIS A 219 -4.76 22.47 3.62
CA HIS A 219 -3.68 21.68 4.23
C HIS A 219 -3.02 20.69 3.26
N VAL A 220 -1.77 20.36 3.58
CA VAL A 220 -1.05 19.20 3.03
C VAL A 220 -0.93 18.14 4.12
N GLY A 221 -1.38 16.92 3.81
CA GLY A 221 -1.22 15.75 4.66
C GLY A 221 -0.04 14.89 4.21
N ILE A 222 0.67 14.29 5.15
CA ILE A 222 1.76 13.35 4.87
C ILE A 222 1.54 12.11 5.73
N ALA A 223 1.46 10.96 5.07
CA ALA A 223 1.41 9.65 5.69
C ALA A 223 2.68 8.88 5.30
N ALA A 224 3.49 8.56 6.29
CA ALA A 224 4.58 7.59 6.18
C ALA A 224 4.14 6.27 6.83
N ASN A 225 5.05 5.31 6.96
CA ASN A 225 4.82 4.00 7.61
C ASN A 225 4.62 4.07 9.13
N ILE A 226 3.78 5.00 9.60
CA ILE A 226 3.37 5.19 10.98
C ILE A 226 1.93 5.73 11.00
N CYS A 227 1.11 5.21 11.91
CA CYS A 227 -0.23 5.74 12.19
C CYS A 227 -0.15 7.23 12.59
N ARG A 228 -1.04 8.06 12.00
CA ARG A 228 -1.06 9.53 12.13
C ARG A 228 -2.38 10.07 12.66
N ILE A 229 -3.50 9.36 12.52
CA ILE A 229 -4.79 9.82 13.08
C ILE A 229 -4.68 9.80 14.61
N GLY A 230 -4.61 10.98 15.21
CA GLY A 230 -4.42 11.15 16.66
C GLY A 230 -5.72 11.03 17.44
N GLU A 231 -6.52 12.10 17.42
CA GLU A 231 -7.83 12.13 18.09
C GLU A 231 -8.95 11.89 17.07
N ILE A 232 -9.92 11.06 17.45
CA ILE A 232 -11.08 10.73 16.62
C ILE A 232 -12.30 11.45 17.21
N ASP A 233 -12.77 12.52 16.57
CA ASP A 233 -13.99 13.22 16.96
C ASP A 233 -15.20 12.81 16.11
N LEU A 234 -15.95 11.82 16.58
CA LEU A 234 -17.17 11.35 15.90
C LEU A 234 -18.35 12.35 15.98
N LYS A 235 -18.22 13.47 16.70
CA LYS A 235 -19.22 14.56 16.65
C LYS A 235 -19.03 15.46 15.44
N ASP A 236 -17.90 15.35 14.74
CA ASP A 236 -17.60 16.04 13.50
C ASP A 236 -17.57 15.05 12.31
N PRO A 237 -18.74 14.61 11.82
CA PRO A 237 -18.82 13.70 10.67
C PRO A 237 -18.35 14.35 9.35
N GLY A 238 -18.15 15.68 9.35
CA GLY A 238 -17.57 16.39 8.21
C GLY A 238 -16.10 16.02 8.01
N ASN A 239 -15.36 15.87 9.11
CA ASN A 239 -13.92 15.62 9.09
C ASN A 239 -13.52 14.22 9.58
N PHE A 240 -14.39 13.47 10.25
CA PHE A 240 -14.09 12.15 10.78
C PHE A 240 -15.11 11.09 10.38
N MET A 241 -14.61 9.89 10.08
CA MET A 241 -15.41 8.68 9.87
C MET A 241 -14.68 7.53 10.57
N ALA A 242 -15.40 6.57 11.15
CA ALA A 242 -14.76 5.40 11.76
C ALA A 242 -15.72 4.22 11.81
N SER A 243 -15.18 3.02 12.05
CA SER A 243 -15.99 1.85 12.35
C SER A 243 -16.72 1.98 13.69
N GLU A 244 -17.94 1.44 13.78
CA GLU A 244 -18.76 1.44 15.00
C GLU A 244 -18.09 0.77 16.21
N ASN A 245 -17.11 -0.10 15.94
CA ASN A 245 -16.35 -0.85 16.93
C ASN A 245 -15.01 -0.17 17.33
N VAL A 246 -14.61 0.96 16.74
CA VAL A 246 -13.26 1.56 16.91
C VAL A 246 -12.82 1.68 18.35
N PHE A 247 -13.66 2.27 19.19
CA PHE A 247 -13.39 2.43 20.62
C PHE A 247 -13.57 1.14 21.43
N LYS A 248 -14.49 0.26 21.01
CA LYS A 248 -14.76 -1.00 21.71
C LYS A 248 -13.59 -1.96 21.56
N VAL A 249 -13.02 -2.07 20.37
CA VAL A 249 -11.83 -2.90 20.09
C VAL A 249 -10.64 -2.38 20.88
N ALA A 250 -10.37 -1.07 20.82
CA ALA A 250 -9.26 -0.46 21.57
C ALA A 250 -9.35 -0.74 23.09
N LYS A 251 -10.55 -0.63 23.68
CA LYS A 251 -10.79 -0.95 25.11
C LYS A 251 -10.65 -2.44 25.40
N LYS A 252 -11.27 -3.30 24.58
CA LYS A 252 -11.19 -4.77 24.72
C LYS A 252 -9.73 -5.25 24.72
N MET A 253 -8.93 -4.69 23.81
CA MET A 253 -7.50 -5.01 23.67
C MET A 253 -6.59 -4.31 24.69
N LYS A 254 -7.15 -3.44 25.55
CA LYS A 254 -6.41 -2.62 26.54
C LYS A 254 -5.39 -1.67 25.89
N TYR A 255 -5.65 -1.21 24.67
CA TYR A 255 -4.82 -0.22 23.97
C TYR A 255 -5.28 1.21 24.23
N TRP A 256 -6.49 1.38 24.77
CA TRP A 256 -7.00 2.66 25.20
C TRP A 256 -7.60 2.52 26.61
N MET A 257 -7.02 3.26 27.55
CA MET A 257 -7.51 3.35 28.93
C MET A 257 -8.23 4.70 29.08
N VAL A 258 -9.46 4.66 29.60
CA VAL A 258 -10.28 5.84 29.92
C VAL A 258 -9.98 6.27 31.34
#